data_AF-A0AAU2YAN4-F1
#
_entry.id   AF-A0AAU2YAN4-F1
#
_cell.length_a   1.000
_cell.length_b   1.000
_cell.length_c   1.000
_cell.angle_alpha   90.00
_cell.angle_beta   90.00
_cell.angle_gamma   90.00
#
_symmetry.space_group_name_H-M   'P 1'
#
loop_
_entity.id
_entity.type
_entity.pdbx_description
1 polymer ?
#
loop_
_entity_poly.entity_id
_entity_poly.type
_entity_poly.pdbx_seq_one_letter_code
_entity_poly.pdbx_strand_id
1 'polypeptide(L)'
;MRLDELGAAERQLWNSFTQGIAVDVRDGTSSAEFTVRAHVIEALLLGAGADPTPGDRPALRLTGARITGSLDLRFAEIAMPVVLADCRFDEVPLLQGARLRELALPGSSLPGLAADTAQIDGRLVLSRCHLSGPLILNRAEIHGDLDLRDTVIVAPRAEAISAVHAAIDGDALCSNLAVQGGFRVSGASVDGEFDLEGASLNNPGGNALDAYHVQITEDFTFHPGFRAEGRIILSGATVSAAIGFCGAVLNNAGDVALEAVDVHVTRNFDLGRGLAVNGGIKLDGSNIGTQLSFRDTTLTHPGETALSLRMAQARETDLRTRRPIDGTVDARNAQLGTLYDNPDTWPADIRLAETTYDALASPLAAAERLDWLRRGTDGYLPQPYEQLSAAYRRLGHEDEARTVLLAKQRHRRATLPAHIRVWGHIQDATVGYGYRPLRAGLWLMALLACGAIFFAVHCPAPLDAGKAPPFNAVFYTLDLLVPIVTFGQEAAFAPRGIGQWLAYGLTAAGWVLATTVTAGISRAISRQ
;
A
#
# COMPACT_ATOMS: atom_id res chain seq x y z
N MET A 1 23.17 21.27 -52.20
CA MET A 1 24.13 22.06 -51.39
C MET A 1 25.48 22.07 -52.10
N ARG A 2 26.20 23.19 -52.18
CA ARG A 2 27.52 23.22 -52.81
C ARG A 2 28.62 22.96 -51.76
N LEU A 3 29.55 22.05 -52.05
CA LEU A 3 30.59 21.58 -51.10
C LEU A 3 31.55 22.70 -50.65
N ASP A 4 31.69 23.76 -51.44
CA ASP A 4 32.49 24.96 -51.18
C ASP A 4 31.89 25.87 -50.09
N GLU A 5 30.59 25.77 -49.83
CA GLU A 5 29.87 26.53 -48.78
C GLU A 5 29.92 25.85 -47.40
N LEU A 6 30.46 24.63 -47.32
CA LEU A 6 30.57 23.88 -46.07
C LEU A 6 31.79 24.32 -45.25
N GLY A 7 31.65 24.42 -43.93
CA GLY A 7 32.77 24.55 -43.00
C GLY A 7 33.66 23.31 -42.98
N ALA A 8 34.82 23.38 -42.31
CA ALA A 8 35.74 22.24 -42.23
C ALA A 8 35.11 21.00 -41.56
N ALA A 9 34.44 21.20 -40.41
CA ALA A 9 33.73 20.14 -39.71
C ALA A 9 32.56 19.57 -40.53
N GLU A 10 31.81 20.45 -41.20
CA GLU A 10 30.68 20.05 -42.05
C GLU A 10 31.15 19.22 -43.26
N ARG A 11 32.27 19.58 -43.89
CA ARG A 11 32.88 18.78 -44.98
C ARG A 11 33.36 17.42 -44.50
N GLN A 12 33.98 17.37 -43.32
CA GLN A 12 34.42 16.11 -42.74
C GLN A 12 33.23 15.19 -42.47
N LEU A 13 32.17 15.72 -41.84
CA LEU A 13 30.92 15.00 -41.62
C LEU A 13 30.29 14.51 -42.94
N TRP A 14 30.24 15.39 -43.95
CA TRP A 14 29.69 15.07 -45.27
C TRP A 14 30.42 13.90 -45.95
N ASN A 15 31.75 13.87 -45.87
CA ASN A 15 32.56 12.82 -46.48
C ASN A 15 32.54 11.50 -45.68
N SER A 16 32.35 11.57 -44.37
CA SER A 16 32.34 10.39 -43.49
C SER A 16 30.97 9.70 -43.40
N PHE A 17 29.89 10.41 -43.75
CA PHE A 17 28.51 9.95 -43.59
C PHE A 17 28.20 8.65 -44.34
N THR A 18 28.58 8.52 -45.61
CA THR A 18 28.27 7.34 -46.44
C THR A 18 28.88 6.06 -45.88
N GLN A 19 30.09 6.16 -45.34
CA GLN A 19 30.81 5.03 -44.72
C GLN A 19 30.42 4.81 -43.25
N GLY A 20 29.64 5.72 -42.66
CA GLY A 20 29.26 5.69 -41.25
C GLY A 20 30.43 5.89 -40.28
N ILE A 21 31.49 6.59 -40.72
CA ILE A 21 32.67 6.86 -39.90
C ILE A 21 32.34 7.97 -38.89
N ALA A 22 32.76 7.78 -37.63
CA ALA A 22 32.57 8.78 -36.57
C ALA A 22 33.47 10.00 -36.77
N VAL A 23 32.89 11.18 -36.57
CA VAL A 23 33.59 12.47 -36.61
C VAL A 23 33.58 13.08 -35.21
N ASP A 24 34.73 13.06 -34.54
CA ASP A 24 34.95 13.78 -33.28
C ASP A 24 35.64 15.11 -33.57
N VAL A 25 34.96 16.22 -33.27
CA VAL A 25 35.51 17.55 -33.48
C VAL A 25 36.33 18.05 -32.28
N ARG A 26 36.35 17.35 -31.15
CA ARG A 26 37.14 17.73 -29.94
C ARG A 26 38.62 17.41 -30.08
N ASP A 27 38.97 16.42 -30.90
CA ASP A 27 40.37 16.01 -31.15
C ASP A 27 41.18 17.04 -31.96
N GLY A 28 40.54 18.15 -32.37
CA GLY A 28 41.20 19.28 -33.02
C GLY A 28 42.03 20.12 -32.04
N THR A 29 43.24 20.53 -32.45
CA THR A 29 44.18 21.37 -31.68
C THR A 29 43.71 22.80 -31.38
N SER A 30 42.45 23.14 -31.66
CA SER A 30 41.89 24.48 -31.53
C SER A 30 40.76 24.50 -30.51
N SER A 31 40.82 25.43 -29.56
CA SER A 31 39.77 25.69 -28.55
C SER A 31 38.52 26.37 -29.10
N ALA A 32 38.30 26.34 -30.42
CA ALA A 32 37.13 26.93 -31.06
C ALA A 32 35.98 25.91 -31.06
N GLU A 33 34.81 26.28 -30.54
CA GLU A 33 33.58 25.47 -30.67
C GLU A 33 33.35 25.17 -32.17
N PHE A 34 33.51 23.91 -32.57
CA PHE A 34 33.25 23.49 -33.94
C PHE A 34 31.75 23.55 -34.19
N THR A 35 31.37 24.43 -35.12
CA THR A 35 29.98 24.69 -35.45
C THR A 35 29.56 23.86 -36.67
N VAL A 36 28.41 23.21 -36.57
CA VAL A 36 27.75 22.49 -37.68
C VAL A 36 26.35 23.04 -37.81
N ARG A 37 25.95 23.48 -39.01
CA ARG A 37 24.60 24.02 -39.21
C ARG A 37 23.58 22.87 -39.31
N ALA A 38 22.45 23.01 -38.65
CA ALA A 38 21.39 21.99 -38.60
C ALA A 38 20.91 21.58 -40.00
N HIS A 39 20.75 22.54 -40.92
CA HIS A 39 20.36 22.26 -42.31
C HIS A 39 21.33 21.35 -43.07
N VAL A 40 22.61 21.26 -42.66
CA VAL A 40 23.58 20.32 -43.26
C VAL A 40 23.31 18.90 -42.79
N ILE A 41 23.00 18.76 -41.51
CA ILE A 41 22.58 17.49 -40.92
C ILE A 41 21.28 17.03 -41.57
N GLU A 42 20.27 17.91 -41.67
CA GLU A 42 19.01 17.63 -42.37
C GLU A 42 19.25 17.18 -43.80
N ALA A 43 20.08 17.92 -44.56
CA ALA A 43 20.39 17.57 -45.94
C ALA A 43 20.98 16.16 -46.04
N LEU A 44 21.98 15.82 -45.21
CA LEU A 44 22.59 14.48 -45.18
C LEU A 44 21.56 13.39 -44.86
N LEU A 45 20.75 13.61 -43.83
CA LEU A 45 19.75 12.64 -43.37
C LEU A 45 18.60 12.45 -44.38
N LEU A 46 18.28 13.49 -45.15
CA LEU A 46 17.27 13.46 -46.23
C LEU A 46 17.85 13.05 -47.59
N GLY A 47 19.07 12.51 -47.62
CA GLY A 47 19.67 11.87 -48.80
C GLY A 47 20.51 12.80 -49.68
N ALA A 48 20.88 13.99 -49.23
CA ALA A 48 21.89 14.80 -49.91
C ALA A 48 23.28 14.21 -49.65
N GLY A 49 24.06 13.98 -50.71
CA GLY A 49 25.38 13.36 -50.59
C GLY A 49 25.76 12.58 -51.83
N ALA A 50 26.87 11.83 -51.73
CA ALA A 50 27.18 10.80 -52.72
C ALA A 50 26.34 9.55 -52.45
N ASP A 51 25.88 8.87 -53.50
CA ASP A 51 25.18 7.61 -53.37
C ASP A 51 26.09 6.57 -52.67
N PRO A 52 25.59 5.84 -51.66
CA PRO A 52 26.35 4.79 -50.99
C PRO A 52 26.77 3.71 -51.98
N THR A 53 28.01 3.25 -51.88
CA THR A 53 28.49 2.09 -52.65
C THR A 53 28.09 0.77 -51.98
N PRO A 54 27.98 -0.36 -52.71
CA PRO A 54 27.67 -1.65 -52.10
C PRO A 54 28.68 -2.03 -51.01
N GLY A 55 28.18 -2.21 -49.78
CA GLY A 55 28.99 -2.50 -48.58
C GLY A 55 29.13 -1.32 -47.63
N ASP A 56 28.84 -0.10 -48.09
CA ASP A 56 28.73 1.08 -47.23
C ASP A 56 27.59 0.93 -46.23
N ARG A 57 27.77 1.54 -45.06
CA ARG A 57 26.79 1.56 -43.97
C ARG A 57 26.58 3.00 -43.53
N PRO A 58 25.74 3.78 -44.24
CA PRO A 58 25.50 5.17 -43.91
C PRO A 58 25.05 5.32 -42.46
N ALA A 59 25.65 6.28 -41.76
CA ALA A 59 25.29 6.64 -40.40
C ALA A 59 25.74 8.08 -40.10
N LEU A 60 24.91 8.83 -39.38
CA LEU A 60 25.35 10.13 -38.85
C LEU A 60 26.02 9.90 -37.50
N ARG A 61 27.31 10.20 -37.39
CA ARG A 61 28.08 10.05 -36.15
C ARG A 61 28.94 11.28 -35.93
N LEU A 62 28.48 12.18 -35.07
CA LEU A 62 29.14 13.44 -34.76
C LEU A 62 29.31 13.58 -33.25
N THR A 63 30.49 14.01 -32.81
CA THR A 63 30.79 14.19 -31.39
C THR A 63 31.38 15.56 -31.11
N GLY A 64 30.84 16.28 -30.12
CA GLY A 64 31.44 17.52 -29.59
C GLY A 64 31.13 18.80 -30.36
N ALA A 65 30.13 18.79 -31.25
CA ALA A 65 29.80 19.92 -32.10
C ALA A 65 28.72 20.83 -31.49
N ARG A 66 28.79 22.13 -31.81
CA ARG A 66 27.68 23.06 -31.62
C ARG A 66 26.81 23.09 -32.86
N ILE A 67 25.54 22.72 -32.71
CA ILE A 67 24.55 22.65 -33.78
C ILE A 67 23.75 23.94 -33.80
N THR A 68 23.92 24.72 -34.87
CA THR A 68 23.26 26.03 -35.05
C THR A 68 22.08 25.94 -36.00
N GLY A 69 20.98 26.61 -35.66
CA GLY A 69 19.71 26.50 -36.36
C GLY A 69 18.83 25.38 -35.80
N SER A 70 17.56 25.39 -36.17
CA SER A 70 16.62 24.30 -35.86
C SER A 70 16.93 23.05 -36.68
N LEU A 71 17.06 21.89 -36.03
CA LEU A 71 17.09 20.57 -36.67
C LEU A 71 15.65 20.08 -36.84
N ASP A 72 15.09 20.24 -38.03
CA ASP A 72 13.72 19.90 -38.37
C ASP A 72 13.67 18.63 -39.23
N LEU A 73 13.25 17.53 -38.61
CA LEU A 73 13.06 16.23 -39.24
C LEU A 73 11.58 15.79 -39.18
N ARG A 74 10.64 16.74 -39.01
CA ARG A 74 9.22 16.41 -38.89
C ARG A 74 8.73 15.62 -40.09
N PHE A 75 8.02 14.52 -39.82
CA PHE A 75 7.47 13.61 -40.83
C PHE A 75 8.49 13.00 -41.81
N ALA A 76 9.78 13.06 -41.49
CA ALA A 76 10.84 12.47 -42.31
C ALA A 76 11.06 10.99 -41.98
N GLU A 77 11.50 10.21 -42.97
CA GLU A 77 11.94 8.82 -42.77
C GLU A 77 13.47 8.73 -42.81
N ILE A 78 14.07 8.41 -41.67
CA ILE A 78 15.50 8.39 -41.41
C ILE A 78 15.93 6.92 -41.18
N ALA A 79 16.21 6.22 -42.29
CA ALA A 79 16.55 4.80 -42.31
C ALA A 79 17.89 4.40 -41.65
N MET A 80 18.77 5.36 -41.35
CA MET A 80 20.10 5.17 -40.77
C MET A 80 20.15 5.64 -39.32
N PRO A 81 21.06 5.09 -38.49
CA PRO A 81 21.22 5.54 -37.11
C PRO A 81 21.82 6.95 -37.03
N VAL A 82 21.31 7.74 -36.09
CA VAL A 82 21.74 9.12 -35.82
C VAL A 82 22.37 9.19 -34.43
N VAL A 83 23.66 9.50 -34.37
CA VAL A 83 24.42 9.66 -33.14
C VAL A 83 25.06 11.05 -33.11
N LEU A 84 24.60 11.88 -32.18
CA LEU A 84 25.12 13.22 -31.91
C LEU A 84 25.57 13.29 -30.45
N ALA A 85 26.79 12.88 -30.15
CA ALA A 85 27.29 12.74 -28.79
C ALA A 85 27.98 14.02 -28.30
N ASP A 86 27.82 14.37 -27.03
CA ASP A 86 28.45 15.55 -26.40
C ASP A 86 28.24 16.85 -27.23
N CYS A 87 27.09 16.96 -27.92
CA CYS A 87 26.76 18.07 -28.80
C CYS A 87 25.94 19.13 -28.06
N ARG A 88 25.98 20.37 -28.54
CA ARG A 88 25.17 21.47 -28.00
C ARG A 88 24.24 22.02 -29.08
N PHE A 89 22.94 22.00 -28.83
CA PHE A 89 21.94 22.55 -29.75
C PHE A 89 21.56 23.97 -29.36
N ASP A 90 21.53 24.89 -30.33
CA ASP A 90 21.07 26.26 -30.10
C ASP A 90 19.54 26.37 -30.12
N GLU A 91 18.85 25.48 -30.85
CA GLU A 91 17.40 25.45 -31.00
C GLU A 91 16.84 24.03 -30.74
N VAL A 92 15.53 23.94 -30.47
CA VAL A 92 14.86 22.67 -30.12
C VAL A 92 14.80 21.76 -31.36
N PRO A 93 15.33 20.52 -31.32
CA PRO A 93 15.14 19.58 -32.42
C PRO A 93 13.67 19.16 -32.53
N LEU A 94 13.16 19.16 -33.76
CA LEU A 94 11.77 18.88 -34.09
C LEU A 94 11.69 17.55 -34.86
N LEU A 95 11.15 16.52 -34.22
CA LEU A 95 11.05 15.15 -34.72
C LEU A 95 9.58 14.68 -34.81
N GLN A 96 8.63 15.60 -34.73
CA GLN A 96 7.21 15.25 -34.74
C GLN A 96 6.85 14.38 -35.95
N GLY A 97 6.30 13.20 -35.69
CA GLY A 97 5.87 12.26 -36.74
C GLY A 97 7.01 11.65 -37.56
N ALA A 98 8.27 11.86 -37.17
CA ALA A 98 9.43 11.30 -37.85
C ALA A 98 9.55 9.80 -37.61
N ARG A 99 10.09 9.06 -38.58
CA ARG A 99 10.46 7.66 -38.43
C ARG A 99 11.97 7.54 -38.41
N LEU A 100 12.56 7.06 -37.34
CA LEU A 100 14.02 6.95 -37.19
C LEU A 100 14.42 5.52 -36.90
N ARG A 101 15.55 5.09 -37.48
CA ARG A 101 16.17 3.81 -37.12
C ARG A 101 16.62 3.79 -35.66
N GLU A 102 17.32 4.83 -35.22
CA GLU A 102 17.84 5.00 -33.86
C GLU A 102 18.24 6.48 -33.70
N LEU A 103 18.01 7.04 -32.52
CA LEU A 103 18.45 8.38 -32.16
C LEU A 103 19.20 8.35 -30.84
N ALA A 104 20.48 8.72 -30.87
CA ALA A 104 21.32 8.79 -29.69
C ALA A 104 21.97 10.17 -29.58
N LEU A 105 21.68 10.86 -28.48
CA LEU A 105 22.20 12.19 -28.17
C LEU A 105 23.07 12.21 -26.89
N PRO A 106 23.83 11.15 -26.54
CA PRO A 106 24.38 11.00 -25.19
C PRO A 106 25.31 12.18 -24.82
N GLY A 107 25.21 12.69 -23.60
CA GLY A 107 26.03 13.80 -23.13
C GLY A 107 25.67 15.18 -23.71
N SER A 108 24.62 15.28 -24.54
CA SER A 108 24.28 16.50 -25.25
C SER A 108 23.48 17.51 -24.41
N SER A 109 23.59 18.78 -24.77
CA SER A 109 22.81 19.87 -24.18
C SER A 109 21.78 20.39 -25.19
N LEU A 110 20.50 20.40 -24.82
CA LEU A 110 19.41 20.79 -25.69
C LEU A 110 18.48 21.80 -25.01
N PRO A 111 17.86 22.74 -25.74
CA PRO A 111 16.83 23.60 -25.19
C PRO A 111 15.47 22.89 -25.00
N GLY A 112 15.38 21.62 -25.41
CA GLY A 112 14.19 20.76 -25.38
C GLY A 112 14.31 19.72 -26.49
N LEU A 113 13.35 18.79 -26.59
CA LEU A 113 13.22 17.84 -27.69
C LEU A 113 11.74 17.59 -27.96
N ALA A 114 11.28 17.87 -29.18
CA ALA A 114 9.89 17.63 -29.57
C ALA A 114 9.79 16.43 -30.50
N ALA A 115 9.37 15.29 -29.99
CA ALA A 115 9.27 14.02 -30.70
C ALA A 115 7.88 13.38 -30.54
N ASP A 116 6.83 14.21 -30.45
CA ASP A 116 5.44 13.75 -30.48
C ASP A 116 5.19 12.87 -31.70
N THR A 117 4.52 11.74 -31.53
CA THR A 117 4.18 10.79 -32.62
C THR A 117 5.36 10.26 -33.42
N ALA A 118 6.60 10.45 -32.96
CA ALA A 118 7.77 9.87 -33.61
C ALA A 118 7.75 8.34 -33.46
N GLN A 119 8.21 7.63 -34.48
CA GLN A 119 8.43 6.19 -34.44
C GLN A 119 9.93 5.93 -34.50
N ILE A 120 10.46 5.25 -33.49
CA ILE A 120 11.88 4.94 -33.37
C ILE A 120 12.01 3.42 -33.36
N ASP A 121 12.48 2.84 -34.46
CA ASP A 121 12.60 1.38 -34.63
C ASP A 121 13.57 0.74 -33.64
N GLY A 122 14.49 1.53 -33.10
CA GLY A 122 15.50 1.13 -32.14
C GLY A 122 15.37 1.92 -30.85
N ARG A 123 16.50 2.41 -30.33
CA ARG A 123 16.55 3.10 -29.05
C ARG A 123 16.47 4.61 -29.21
N LEU A 124 15.90 5.26 -28.21
CA LEU A 124 16.05 6.69 -27.97
C LEU A 124 16.99 6.90 -26.78
N VAL A 125 18.21 7.32 -27.05
CA VAL A 125 19.25 7.49 -26.01
C VAL A 125 19.47 8.97 -25.76
N LEU A 126 19.07 9.44 -24.59
CA LEU A 126 19.32 10.79 -24.07
C LEU A 126 20.15 10.75 -22.79
N SER A 127 20.89 9.67 -22.52
CA SER A 127 21.68 9.55 -21.29
C SER A 127 22.73 10.66 -21.13
N ARG A 128 22.93 11.09 -19.88
CA ARG A 128 23.83 12.19 -19.49
C ARG A 128 23.51 13.53 -20.18
N CYS A 129 22.29 13.73 -20.67
CA CYS A 129 21.93 14.99 -21.32
C CYS A 129 21.56 16.09 -20.31
N HIS A 130 21.61 17.34 -20.77
CA HIS A 130 21.05 18.48 -20.06
C HIS A 130 20.03 19.19 -20.94
N LEU A 131 18.75 19.09 -20.58
CA LEU A 131 17.65 19.76 -21.26
C LEU A 131 17.21 20.97 -20.45
N SER A 132 17.32 22.18 -21.02
CA SER A 132 16.80 23.40 -20.38
C SER A 132 15.34 23.71 -20.74
N GLY A 133 14.63 22.72 -21.29
CA GLY A 133 13.22 22.80 -21.64
C GLY A 133 12.63 21.39 -21.82
N PRO A 134 11.37 21.29 -22.29
CA PRO A 134 10.62 20.04 -22.27
C PRO A 134 11.17 18.94 -23.18
N LEU A 135 11.05 17.70 -22.72
CA LEU A 135 11.10 16.47 -23.52
C LEU A 135 9.67 16.03 -23.82
N ILE A 136 9.27 16.09 -25.09
CA ILE A 136 7.92 15.75 -25.53
C ILE A 136 7.97 14.48 -26.39
N LEU A 137 7.29 13.44 -25.91
CA LEU A 137 7.22 12.09 -26.47
C LEU A 137 5.76 11.59 -26.54
N ASN A 138 4.78 12.49 -26.61
CA ASN A 138 3.38 12.07 -26.60
C ASN A 138 3.09 11.19 -27.80
N ARG A 139 2.53 10.00 -27.56
CA ARG A 139 2.23 8.99 -28.58
C ARG A 139 3.46 8.61 -29.43
N ALA A 140 4.66 8.78 -28.90
CA ALA A 140 5.86 8.24 -29.54
C ALA A 140 5.86 6.71 -29.39
N GLU A 141 6.33 6.02 -30.42
CA GLU A 141 6.52 4.56 -30.44
C GLU A 141 8.03 4.31 -30.48
N ILE A 142 8.57 3.68 -29.45
CA ILE A 142 9.99 3.34 -29.31
C ILE A 142 10.07 1.83 -29.23
N HIS A 143 10.53 1.18 -30.30
CA HIS A 143 10.55 -0.29 -30.40
C HIS A 143 11.78 -0.92 -29.71
N GLY A 144 12.53 -0.12 -28.96
CA GLY A 144 13.60 -0.54 -28.06
C GLY A 144 13.56 0.31 -26.78
N ASP A 145 14.74 0.53 -26.19
CA ASP A 145 14.83 1.24 -24.91
C ASP A 145 14.74 2.76 -25.05
N LEU A 146 14.10 3.39 -24.05
CA LEU A 146 14.21 4.81 -23.75
C LEU A 146 15.26 4.98 -22.64
N ASP A 147 16.42 5.55 -22.96
CA ASP A 147 17.51 5.76 -22.01
C ASP A 147 17.65 7.24 -21.62
N LEU A 148 17.18 7.58 -20.42
CA LEU A 148 17.29 8.90 -19.77
C LEU A 148 18.27 8.89 -18.59
N ARG A 149 19.13 7.88 -18.46
CA ARG A 149 20.02 7.75 -17.29
C ARG A 149 20.94 8.96 -17.12
N ASP A 150 21.13 9.38 -15.88
CA ASP A 150 21.98 10.53 -15.49
C ASP A 150 21.62 11.84 -16.21
N THR A 151 20.38 11.96 -16.70
CA THR A 151 19.92 13.14 -17.45
C THR A 151 19.35 14.19 -16.51
N VAL A 152 19.49 15.46 -16.86
CA VAL A 152 18.90 16.58 -16.13
C VAL A 152 17.94 17.32 -17.06
N ILE A 153 16.68 17.48 -16.65
CA ILE A 153 15.65 18.20 -17.39
C ILE A 153 15.07 19.30 -16.52
N VAL A 154 15.21 20.54 -16.96
CA VAL A 154 14.82 21.74 -16.21
C VAL A 154 13.78 22.53 -16.99
N ALA A 155 12.51 22.39 -16.61
CA ALA A 155 11.39 23.17 -17.13
C ALA A 155 10.44 23.57 -15.97
N PRO A 156 10.91 24.40 -15.01
CA PRO A 156 10.10 24.77 -13.85
C PRO A 156 8.84 25.50 -14.31
N ARG A 157 7.66 25.04 -13.85
CA ARG A 157 6.30 25.51 -14.24
C ARG A 157 5.75 24.93 -15.55
N ALA A 158 6.40 23.95 -16.16
CA ALA A 158 5.86 23.18 -17.28
C ALA A 158 5.89 21.67 -16.96
N GLU A 159 5.33 20.89 -17.88
CA GLU A 159 5.61 19.46 -17.96
C GLU A 159 6.99 19.32 -18.60
N ALA A 160 7.98 18.99 -17.77
CA ALA A 160 9.37 18.81 -18.18
C ALA A 160 9.55 17.55 -19.03
N ILE A 161 8.78 16.50 -18.72
CA ILE A 161 8.67 15.30 -19.55
C ILE A 161 7.18 15.03 -19.78
N SER A 162 6.78 14.93 -21.04
CA SER A 162 5.43 14.54 -21.44
C SER A 162 5.51 13.38 -22.42
N ALA A 163 5.18 12.19 -21.96
CA ALA A 163 5.17 10.95 -22.74
C ALA A 163 3.77 10.29 -22.65
N VAL A 164 2.72 11.10 -22.82
CA VAL A 164 1.33 10.65 -22.74
C VAL A 164 1.06 9.65 -23.86
N HIS A 165 0.57 8.45 -23.51
CA HIS A 165 0.35 7.35 -24.44
C HIS A 165 1.57 6.96 -25.28
N ALA A 166 2.79 7.18 -24.78
CA ALA A 166 3.98 6.62 -25.41
C ALA A 166 3.98 5.09 -25.28
N ALA A 167 4.49 4.40 -26.30
CA ALA A 167 4.71 2.96 -26.29
C ALA A 167 6.22 2.69 -26.34
N ILE A 168 6.73 1.94 -25.38
CA ILE A 168 8.13 1.55 -25.26
C ILE A 168 8.19 0.03 -25.19
N ASP A 169 8.69 -0.61 -26.25
CA ASP A 169 8.75 -2.08 -26.35
C ASP A 169 9.91 -2.66 -25.52
N GLY A 170 10.89 -1.83 -25.16
CA GLY A 170 12.01 -2.18 -24.27
C GLY A 170 11.87 -1.56 -22.88
N ASP A 171 13.01 -1.20 -22.28
CA ASP A 171 13.07 -0.60 -20.95
C ASP A 171 12.94 0.94 -21.00
N ALA A 172 12.30 1.52 -19.98
CA ALA A 172 12.33 2.94 -19.70
C ALA A 172 13.35 3.23 -18.58
N LEU A 173 14.61 3.44 -18.97
CA LEU A 173 15.75 3.58 -18.07
C LEU A 173 15.93 5.03 -17.63
N CYS A 174 15.52 5.37 -16.41
CA CYS A 174 15.57 6.72 -15.84
C CYS A 174 16.44 6.79 -14.57
N SER A 175 17.42 5.89 -14.42
CA SER A 175 18.29 5.87 -13.24
C SER A 175 19.06 7.20 -13.09
N ASN A 176 19.08 7.76 -11.88
CA ASN A 176 19.65 9.08 -11.55
C ASN A 176 19.10 10.27 -12.37
N LEU A 177 17.92 10.13 -12.97
CA LEU A 177 17.25 11.23 -13.68
C LEU A 177 16.89 12.37 -12.70
N ALA A 178 17.20 13.61 -13.06
CA ALA A 178 16.80 14.79 -12.30
C ALA A 178 15.82 15.64 -13.10
N VAL A 179 14.60 15.82 -12.57
CA VAL A 179 13.53 16.58 -13.24
C VAL A 179 13.09 17.76 -12.37
N GLN A 180 13.09 18.96 -12.93
CA GLN A 180 12.43 20.14 -12.36
C GLN A 180 11.24 20.53 -13.23
N GLY A 181 10.03 20.30 -12.73
CA GLY A 181 8.78 20.36 -13.49
C GLY A 181 8.03 19.02 -13.46
N GLY A 182 6.88 18.95 -14.13
CA GLY A 182 6.06 17.74 -14.13
C GLY A 182 6.63 16.62 -15.02
N PHE A 183 6.55 15.37 -14.56
CA PHE A 183 6.82 14.18 -15.38
C PHE A 183 5.51 13.42 -15.61
N ARG A 184 4.97 13.47 -16.82
CA ARG A 184 3.74 12.79 -17.20
C ARG A 184 3.98 11.66 -18.18
N VAL A 185 3.49 10.47 -17.83
CA VAL A 185 3.50 9.21 -18.60
C VAL A 185 2.11 8.57 -18.62
N SER A 186 1.06 9.37 -18.47
CA SER A 186 -0.32 8.87 -18.37
C SER A 186 -0.70 8.04 -19.59
N GLY A 187 -1.21 6.83 -19.34
CA GLY A 187 -1.64 5.89 -20.36
C GLY A 187 -0.51 5.36 -21.26
N ALA A 188 0.75 5.51 -20.87
CA ALA A 188 1.90 4.92 -21.56
C ALA A 188 1.99 3.40 -21.29
N SER A 189 2.62 2.67 -22.22
CA SER A 189 2.95 1.26 -22.06
C SER A 189 4.47 1.04 -22.14
N VAL A 190 5.00 0.25 -21.21
CA VAL A 190 6.39 -0.19 -21.17
C VAL A 190 6.39 -1.71 -21.09
N ASP A 191 6.90 -2.38 -22.11
CA ASP A 191 6.97 -3.84 -22.16
C ASP A 191 8.14 -4.41 -21.33
N GLY A 192 9.16 -3.59 -21.08
CA GLY A 192 10.24 -3.89 -20.14
C GLY A 192 10.04 -3.31 -18.74
N GLU A 193 11.16 -3.01 -18.08
CA GLU A 193 11.21 -2.35 -16.77
C GLU A 193 11.07 -0.83 -16.91
N PHE A 194 10.36 -0.20 -15.97
CA PHE A 194 10.43 1.25 -15.77
C PHE A 194 11.27 1.54 -14.53
N ASP A 195 12.53 1.89 -14.75
CA ASP A 195 13.51 2.14 -13.71
C ASP A 195 13.69 3.63 -13.40
N LEU A 196 13.38 4.02 -12.15
CA LEU A 196 13.58 5.34 -11.56
C LEU A 196 14.56 5.30 -10.36
N GLU A 197 15.44 4.30 -10.30
CA GLU A 197 16.49 4.20 -9.27
C GLU A 197 17.27 5.52 -9.16
N GLY A 198 17.39 6.05 -7.95
CA GLY A 198 18.14 7.29 -7.70
C GLY A 198 17.55 8.57 -8.32
N ALA A 199 16.41 8.50 -9.02
CA ALA A 199 15.83 9.68 -9.68
C ALA A 199 15.31 10.70 -8.64
N SER A 200 15.37 11.98 -9.02
CA SER A 200 14.93 13.12 -8.20
C SER A 200 13.92 13.95 -8.97
N LEU A 201 12.64 13.84 -8.61
CA LEU A 201 11.53 14.56 -9.24
C LEU A 201 11.08 15.73 -8.37
N ASN A 202 11.15 16.94 -8.90
CA ASN A 202 10.88 18.16 -8.15
C ASN A 202 9.78 18.99 -8.83
N ASN A 203 8.56 18.92 -8.28
CA ASN A 203 7.40 19.71 -8.68
C ASN A 203 6.49 20.03 -7.48
N PRO A 204 6.96 20.80 -6.49
CA PRO A 204 6.24 21.05 -5.24
C PRO A 204 4.88 21.70 -5.49
N GLY A 205 3.85 21.18 -4.82
CA GLY A 205 2.46 21.62 -4.99
C GLY A 205 1.80 21.13 -6.29
N GLY A 206 2.53 20.41 -7.15
CA GLY A 206 2.02 19.75 -8.34
C GLY A 206 2.28 18.24 -8.34
N ASN A 207 2.15 17.62 -9.51
CA ASN A 207 2.47 16.21 -9.71
C ASN A 207 3.96 16.07 -10.08
N ALA A 208 4.75 15.45 -9.21
CA ALA A 208 6.13 15.09 -9.51
C ALA A 208 6.18 13.98 -10.57
N LEU A 209 5.28 13.00 -10.46
CA LEU A 209 5.07 11.94 -11.45
C LEU A 209 3.56 11.68 -11.63
N ASP A 210 3.12 11.70 -12.88
CA ASP A 210 1.76 11.34 -13.30
C ASP A 210 1.83 10.12 -14.21
N ALA A 211 1.66 8.94 -13.62
CA ALA A 211 1.62 7.65 -14.28
C ALA A 211 0.21 7.03 -14.25
N TYR A 212 -0.80 7.89 -14.37
CA TYR A 212 -2.21 7.47 -14.43
C TYR A 212 -2.44 6.47 -15.57
N HIS A 213 -3.01 5.29 -15.27
CA HIS A 213 -3.21 4.19 -16.24
C HIS A 213 -1.96 3.72 -17.00
N VAL A 214 -0.77 3.83 -16.42
CA VAL A 214 0.42 3.22 -17.04
C VAL A 214 0.33 1.69 -17.05
N GLN A 215 0.83 1.06 -18.11
CA GLN A 215 0.96 -0.39 -18.22
C GLN A 215 2.44 -0.76 -18.25
N ILE A 216 2.88 -1.58 -17.31
CA ILE A 216 4.27 -2.04 -17.21
C ILE A 216 4.27 -3.57 -17.13
N THR A 217 4.99 -4.22 -18.03
CA THR A 217 5.02 -5.69 -18.08
C THR A 217 6.05 -6.28 -17.12
N GLU A 218 7.15 -5.56 -16.84
CA GLU A 218 8.11 -5.96 -15.81
C GLU A 218 7.96 -5.13 -14.52
N ASP A 219 9.07 -4.73 -13.90
CA ASP A 219 9.11 -4.05 -12.62
C ASP A 219 8.93 -2.52 -12.77
N PHE A 220 8.33 -1.90 -11.76
CA PHE A 220 8.29 -0.44 -11.62
C PHE A 220 9.15 -0.04 -10.42
N THR A 221 10.39 0.34 -10.70
CA THR A 221 11.45 0.46 -9.71
C THR A 221 11.68 1.91 -9.32
N PHE A 222 11.59 2.21 -8.03
CA PHE A 222 11.92 3.51 -7.44
C PHE A 222 13.01 3.37 -6.36
N HIS A 223 13.82 2.31 -6.40
CA HIS A 223 14.79 2.06 -5.34
C HIS A 223 16.14 1.59 -5.85
N PRO A 224 17.21 1.83 -5.08
CA PRO A 224 17.30 2.74 -3.93
C PRO A 224 17.30 4.23 -4.33
N GLY A 225 17.15 5.12 -3.35
CA GLY A 225 17.57 6.53 -3.47
C GLY A 225 16.64 7.49 -4.23
N PHE A 226 15.47 7.03 -4.68
CA PHE A 226 14.47 7.88 -5.32
C PHE A 226 13.94 8.97 -4.38
N ARG A 227 13.73 10.18 -4.90
CA ARG A 227 13.19 11.31 -4.17
C ARG A 227 12.13 12.03 -4.99
N ALA A 228 11.02 12.38 -4.35
CA ALA A 228 9.96 13.18 -4.97
C ALA A 228 9.48 14.31 -4.05
N GLU A 229 9.43 15.52 -4.61
CA GLU A 229 8.79 16.70 -4.04
C GLU A 229 7.54 17.03 -4.87
N GLY A 230 6.35 16.75 -4.34
CA GLY A 230 5.08 16.76 -5.06
C GLY A 230 4.39 15.39 -5.06
N ARG A 231 3.20 15.32 -5.67
CA ARG A 231 2.38 14.10 -5.71
C ARG A 231 2.91 13.11 -6.75
N ILE A 232 2.89 11.82 -6.41
CA ILE A 232 3.04 10.70 -7.34
C ILE A 232 1.67 10.06 -7.56
N ILE A 233 1.24 9.98 -8.82
CA ILE A 233 -0.03 9.35 -9.21
C ILE A 233 0.27 8.07 -9.99
N LEU A 234 -0.15 6.94 -9.46
CA LEU A 234 -0.14 5.62 -10.09
C LEU A 234 -1.56 5.10 -10.33
N SER A 235 -2.60 5.90 -10.11
CA SER A 235 -3.99 5.44 -10.13
C SER A 235 -4.34 4.74 -11.44
N GLY A 236 -4.94 3.55 -11.33
CA GLY A 236 -5.31 2.70 -12.44
C GLY A 236 -4.15 2.03 -13.18
N ALA A 237 -2.92 2.09 -12.64
CA ALA A 237 -1.75 1.43 -13.23
C ALA A 237 -1.86 -0.11 -13.14
N THR A 238 -1.30 -0.78 -14.15
CA THR A 238 -1.16 -2.25 -14.17
C THR A 238 0.32 -2.60 -14.30
N VAL A 239 0.83 -3.34 -13.32
CA VAL A 239 2.23 -3.80 -13.28
C VAL A 239 2.24 -5.32 -13.16
N SER A 240 2.70 -5.99 -14.21
CA SER A 240 2.67 -7.47 -14.26
C SER A 240 3.72 -8.12 -13.37
N ALA A 241 4.65 -7.34 -12.83
CA ALA A 241 5.66 -7.80 -11.89
C ALA A 241 5.50 -7.10 -10.52
N ALA A 242 6.46 -6.33 -10.04
CA ALA A 242 6.44 -5.68 -8.73
C ALA A 242 6.60 -4.16 -8.81
N ILE A 243 6.12 -3.46 -7.78
CA ILE A 243 6.38 -2.02 -7.57
C ILE A 243 7.24 -1.88 -6.31
N GLY A 244 8.37 -1.17 -6.41
CA GLY A 244 9.34 -1.06 -5.32
C GLY A 244 9.70 0.38 -4.97
N PHE A 245 9.47 0.80 -3.72
CA PHE A 245 9.82 2.12 -3.17
C PHE A 245 10.84 2.05 -2.01
N CYS A 246 11.59 0.96 -1.91
CA CYS A 246 12.53 0.73 -0.81
C CYS A 246 13.51 1.89 -0.60
N GLY A 247 13.46 2.52 0.57
CA GLY A 247 14.37 3.62 0.91
C GLY A 247 14.12 4.94 0.17
N ALA A 248 13.00 5.08 -0.54
CA ALA A 248 12.64 6.33 -1.19
C ALA A 248 12.22 7.42 -0.18
N VAL A 249 12.24 8.67 -0.62
CA VAL A 249 11.75 9.82 0.16
C VAL A 249 10.67 10.55 -0.62
N LEU A 250 9.45 10.58 -0.09
CA LEU A 250 8.29 11.21 -0.72
C LEU A 250 7.80 12.36 0.15
N ASN A 251 7.70 13.56 -0.42
CA ASN A 251 7.28 14.75 0.30
C ASN A 251 6.15 15.48 -0.44
N ASN A 252 4.99 15.52 0.20
CA ASN A 252 3.85 16.35 -0.17
C ASN A 252 3.02 16.65 1.09
N ALA A 253 3.64 17.30 2.08
CA ALA A 253 3.16 17.38 3.46
C ALA A 253 1.71 17.85 3.67
N GLY A 254 1.15 18.64 2.74
CA GLY A 254 -0.21 19.18 2.83
C GLY A 254 -1.28 18.36 2.11
N ASP A 255 -0.92 17.18 1.57
CA ASP A 255 -1.82 16.35 0.78
C ASP A 255 -1.28 14.90 0.67
N VAL A 256 -1.76 14.14 -0.30
CA VAL A 256 -1.30 12.80 -0.65
C VAL A 256 0.03 12.87 -1.39
N ALA A 257 1.05 12.20 -0.86
CA ALA A 257 2.35 12.03 -1.52
C ALA A 257 2.34 10.91 -2.55
N LEU A 258 1.64 9.80 -2.27
CA LEU A 258 1.48 8.66 -3.18
C LEU A 258 0.00 8.30 -3.35
N GLU A 259 -0.52 8.49 -4.54
CA GLU A 259 -1.88 8.13 -4.93
C GLU A 259 -1.83 6.93 -5.88
N ALA A 260 -2.27 5.76 -5.41
CA ALA A 260 -2.25 4.50 -6.13
C ALA A 260 -3.61 3.80 -5.97
N VAL A 261 -4.66 4.45 -6.48
CA VAL A 261 -6.05 3.96 -6.44
C VAL A 261 -6.31 2.99 -7.59
N ASP A 262 -7.00 1.89 -7.33
CA ASP A 262 -7.35 0.86 -8.33
C ASP A 262 -6.13 0.32 -9.10
N VAL A 263 -4.98 0.18 -8.42
CA VAL A 263 -3.74 -0.37 -9.00
C VAL A 263 -3.78 -1.89 -8.99
N HIS A 264 -3.36 -2.51 -10.09
CA HIS A 264 -3.15 -3.94 -10.17
C HIS A 264 -1.66 -4.27 -10.23
N VAL A 265 -1.17 -5.03 -9.25
CA VAL A 265 0.21 -5.55 -9.24
C VAL A 265 0.16 -7.06 -9.11
N THR A 266 0.72 -7.81 -10.06
CA THR A 266 0.64 -9.28 -10.03
C THR A 266 1.50 -9.89 -8.90
N ARG A 267 2.62 -9.24 -8.54
CA ARG A 267 3.49 -9.66 -7.43
C ARG A 267 3.36 -8.71 -6.24
N ASN A 268 4.47 -8.12 -5.82
CA ASN A 268 4.59 -7.36 -4.58
C ASN A 268 4.46 -5.86 -4.83
N PHE A 269 3.84 -5.17 -3.89
CA PHE A 269 3.99 -3.72 -3.74
C PHE A 269 4.83 -3.48 -2.48
N ASP A 270 6.15 -3.32 -2.68
CA ASP A 270 7.11 -3.15 -1.58
C ASP A 270 7.37 -1.66 -1.33
N LEU A 271 6.66 -1.13 -0.33
CA LEU A 271 6.87 0.20 0.22
C LEU A 271 7.83 0.15 1.42
N GLY A 272 8.47 -0.99 1.70
CA GLY A 272 9.23 -1.22 2.93
C GLY A 272 10.66 -0.66 2.97
N ARG A 273 11.44 -1.15 3.93
CA ARG A 273 12.91 -0.98 4.04
C ARG A 273 13.38 0.48 3.98
N GLY A 274 12.74 1.34 4.78
CA GLY A 274 13.21 2.71 4.99
C GLY A 274 12.60 3.79 4.12
N LEU A 275 11.50 3.50 3.40
CA LEU A 275 10.66 4.55 2.80
C LEU A 275 10.26 5.59 3.86
N ALA A 276 10.50 6.85 3.54
CA ALA A 276 10.08 7.99 4.35
C ALA A 276 9.06 8.83 3.58
N VAL A 277 7.86 8.98 4.16
CA VAL A 277 6.76 9.73 3.54
C VAL A 277 6.28 10.82 4.49
N ASN A 278 6.29 12.06 3.97
CA ASN A 278 5.63 13.21 4.58
C ASN A 278 4.43 13.61 3.71
N GLY A 279 3.23 13.28 4.16
CA GLY A 279 1.99 13.30 3.37
C GLY A 279 1.28 11.93 3.39
N GLY A 280 0.12 11.85 2.75
CA GLY A 280 -0.70 10.63 2.72
C GLY A 280 -0.28 9.59 1.67
N ILE A 281 -0.58 8.33 1.92
CA ILE A 281 -0.56 7.23 0.95
C ILE A 281 -1.99 6.72 0.74
N LYS A 282 -2.46 6.68 -0.50
CA LYS A 282 -3.77 6.12 -0.87
C LYS A 282 -3.59 4.90 -1.77
N LEU A 283 -4.10 3.75 -1.34
CA LEU A 283 -4.07 2.47 -2.06
C LEU A 283 -5.48 1.87 -2.20
N ASP A 284 -6.48 2.75 -2.27
CA ASP A 284 -7.89 2.33 -2.25
C ASP A 284 -8.22 1.49 -3.49
N GLY A 285 -8.93 0.38 -3.32
CA GLY A 285 -9.34 -0.52 -4.41
C GLY A 285 -8.22 -1.36 -5.04
N SER A 286 -6.96 -1.16 -4.63
CA SER A 286 -5.80 -1.79 -5.25
C SER A 286 -5.69 -3.29 -4.94
N ASN A 287 -5.28 -4.06 -5.93
CA ASN A 287 -5.11 -5.51 -5.87
C ASN A 287 -3.63 -5.87 -6.02
N ILE A 288 -3.06 -6.38 -4.93
CA ILE A 288 -1.66 -6.79 -4.83
C ILE A 288 -1.64 -8.31 -4.80
N GLY A 289 -1.05 -8.90 -5.83
CA GLY A 289 -1.12 -10.33 -6.05
C GLY A 289 -0.42 -11.11 -4.96
N THR A 290 0.66 -10.63 -4.35
CA THR A 290 1.35 -11.33 -3.23
C THR A 290 1.40 -10.47 -1.97
N GLN A 291 2.42 -9.63 -1.80
CA GLN A 291 2.68 -8.92 -0.54
C GLN A 291 2.58 -7.41 -0.72
N LEU A 292 1.82 -6.78 0.17
CA LEU A 292 1.83 -5.33 0.41
C LEU A 292 2.67 -5.06 1.67
N SER A 293 3.83 -4.42 1.52
CA SER A 293 4.80 -4.27 2.60
C SER A 293 5.04 -2.81 2.96
N PHE A 294 4.86 -2.46 4.24
CA PHE A 294 5.25 -1.19 4.86
C PHE A 294 6.32 -1.38 5.94
N ARG A 295 7.10 -2.46 5.84
CA ARG A 295 8.10 -2.78 6.85
C ARG A 295 9.14 -1.66 6.99
N ASP A 296 9.49 -1.27 8.21
CA ASP A 296 10.52 -0.25 8.50
C ASP A 296 10.29 1.13 7.86
N THR A 297 9.05 1.43 7.47
CA THR A 297 8.67 2.73 6.90
C THR A 297 8.44 3.77 7.97
N THR A 298 8.60 5.04 7.61
CA THR A 298 8.16 6.18 8.42
C THR A 298 7.14 6.98 7.64
N LEU A 299 5.93 7.08 8.16
CA LEU A 299 4.81 7.76 7.53
C LEU A 299 4.26 8.83 8.49
N THR A 300 4.21 10.07 8.03
CA THR A 300 3.73 11.21 8.81
C THR A 300 2.75 12.06 8.00
N HIS A 301 1.51 12.14 8.47
CA HIS A 301 0.46 13.01 7.96
C HIS A 301 -0.49 13.40 9.12
N PRO A 302 -0.02 14.25 10.05
CA PRO A 302 -0.70 14.49 11.32
C PRO A 302 -2.06 15.17 11.10
N GLY A 303 -3.08 14.69 11.80
CA GLY A 303 -4.45 15.23 11.72
C GLY A 303 -5.25 14.79 10.49
N GLU A 304 -4.63 14.06 9.56
CA GLU A 304 -5.24 13.55 8.34
C GLU A 304 -5.12 12.02 8.22
N THR A 305 -5.56 11.46 7.09
CA THR A 305 -5.33 10.05 6.76
C THR A 305 -3.92 9.89 6.22
N ALA A 306 -3.06 9.27 7.03
CA ALA A 306 -1.71 8.91 6.64
C ALA A 306 -1.69 7.74 5.67
N LEU A 307 -2.49 6.70 5.94
CA LEU A 307 -2.55 5.49 5.11
C LEU A 307 -4.00 5.10 4.85
N SER A 308 -4.42 5.11 3.59
CA SER A 308 -5.71 4.60 3.15
C SER A 308 -5.50 3.31 2.35
N LEU A 309 -6.14 2.22 2.82
CA LEU A 309 -6.14 0.88 2.26
C LEU A 309 -7.58 0.44 1.96
N ARG A 310 -8.50 1.37 1.70
CA ARG A 310 -9.94 1.04 1.64
C ARG A 310 -10.19 0.11 0.46
N MET A 311 -10.86 -1.01 0.70
CA MET A 311 -11.11 -2.02 -0.35
C MET A 311 -9.84 -2.64 -0.98
N ALA A 312 -8.66 -2.38 -0.42
CA ALA A 312 -7.41 -2.97 -0.91
C ALA A 312 -7.38 -4.48 -0.64
N GLN A 313 -6.72 -5.23 -1.52
CA GLN A 313 -6.62 -6.68 -1.45
C GLN A 313 -5.16 -7.12 -1.56
N ALA A 314 -4.70 -7.97 -0.63
CA ALA A 314 -3.37 -8.58 -0.68
C ALA A 314 -3.38 -9.96 0.00
N ARG A 315 -2.53 -10.90 -0.46
CA ARG A 315 -2.34 -12.21 0.20
C ARG A 315 -1.57 -12.08 1.51
N GLU A 316 -0.67 -11.10 1.59
CA GLU A 316 0.09 -10.76 2.79
C GLU A 316 0.19 -9.24 2.94
N THR A 317 -0.01 -8.74 4.15
CA THR A 317 0.11 -7.31 4.47
C THR A 317 1.05 -7.12 5.65
N ASP A 318 2.19 -6.45 5.46
CA ASP A 318 3.15 -6.13 6.52
C ASP A 318 3.02 -4.67 6.96
N LEU A 319 2.46 -4.42 8.15
CA LEU A 319 2.29 -3.10 8.76
C LEU A 319 3.31 -2.83 9.87
N ARG A 320 4.42 -3.57 9.95
CA ARG A 320 5.50 -3.34 10.92
C ARG A 320 6.38 -2.17 10.50
N THR A 321 5.85 -0.97 10.61
CA THR A 321 6.56 0.29 10.36
C THR A 321 7.69 0.51 11.37
N ARG A 322 8.58 1.47 11.12
CA ARG A 322 9.72 1.78 12.03
C ARG A 322 9.27 2.39 13.36
N ARG A 323 8.14 3.10 13.33
CA ARG A 323 7.49 3.77 14.46
C ARG A 323 5.99 3.84 14.18
N PRO A 324 5.12 4.09 15.18
CA PRO A 324 3.71 4.32 14.94
C PRO A 324 3.47 5.30 13.80
N ILE A 325 2.54 4.97 12.90
CA ILE A 325 2.11 5.88 11.84
C ILE A 325 1.50 7.12 12.50
N ASP A 326 2.01 8.29 12.15
CA ASP A 326 1.51 9.58 12.65
C ASP A 326 0.40 10.07 11.72
N GLY A 327 -0.85 9.80 12.11
CA GLY A 327 -2.05 10.04 11.31
C GLY A 327 -3.02 8.87 11.40
N THR A 328 -4.14 8.97 10.66
CA THR A 328 -5.16 7.91 10.62
C THR A 328 -4.77 6.80 9.65
N VAL A 329 -4.99 5.55 10.05
CA VAL A 329 -4.94 4.39 9.14
C VAL A 329 -6.37 3.92 8.85
N ASP A 330 -6.79 3.97 7.59
CA ASP A 330 -8.13 3.57 7.16
C ASP A 330 -8.05 2.31 6.27
N ALA A 331 -8.42 1.15 6.83
CA ALA A 331 -8.43 -0.13 6.11
C ALA A 331 -9.85 -0.68 5.92
N ARG A 332 -10.87 0.20 5.90
CA ARG A 332 -12.26 -0.23 5.79
C ARG A 332 -12.50 -1.03 4.51
N ASN A 333 -13.22 -2.15 4.64
CA ASN A 333 -13.50 -3.12 3.57
C ASN A 333 -12.25 -3.77 2.93
N ALA A 334 -11.06 -3.64 3.52
CA ALA A 334 -9.85 -4.25 3.00
C ALA A 334 -9.80 -5.77 3.26
N GLN A 335 -9.15 -6.50 2.37
CA GLN A 335 -8.84 -7.94 2.50
C GLN A 335 -7.33 -8.12 2.60
N LEU A 336 -6.82 -8.27 3.82
CA LEU A 336 -5.38 -8.11 4.11
C LEU A 336 -4.59 -9.43 4.19
N GLY A 337 -5.24 -10.57 3.89
CA GLY A 337 -4.59 -11.88 3.90
C GLY A 337 -3.91 -12.19 5.24
N THR A 338 -2.63 -12.59 5.23
CA THR A 338 -1.84 -12.68 6.47
C THR A 338 -1.36 -11.30 6.90
N LEU A 339 -1.82 -10.84 8.06
CA LEU A 339 -1.46 -9.54 8.62
C LEU A 339 -0.25 -9.67 9.56
N TYR A 340 0.84 -8.97 9.23
CA TYR A 340 1.98 -8.79 10.12
C TYR A 340 1.91 -7.41 10.77
N ASP A 341 1.88 -7.38 12.09
CA ASP A 341 1.79 -6.14 12.86
C ASP A 341 2.57 -6.26 14.18
N ASN A 342 2.76 -5.12 14.84
CA ASN A 342 3.44 -5.02 16.13
C ASN A 342 2.72 -3.97 17.01
N PRO A 343 2.37 -4.27 18.28
CA PRO A 343 1.80 -3.30 19.21
C PRO A 343 2.57 -1.97 19.30
N ASP A 344 3.89 -2.02 19.19
CA ASP A 344 4.77 -0.84 19.27
C ASP A 344 4.64 0.08 18.05
N THR A 345 4.01 -0.38 16.97
CA THR A 345 3.88 0.35 15.70
C THR A 345 2.43 0.69 15.36
N TRP A 346 1.46 0.34 16.23
CA TRP A 346 0.06 0.65 15.98
C TRP A 346 -0.22 2.16 16.00
N PRO A 347 -0.96 2.69 15.01
CA PRO A 347 -1.35 4.10 14.97
C PRO A 347 -2.29 4.47 16.12
N ALA A 348 -2.48 5.77 16.33
CA ALA A 348 -3.41 6.29 17.32
C ALA A 348 -4.89 6.09 16.90
N ASP A 349 -5.21 6.30 15.62
CA ASP A 349 -6.54 6.04 15.02
C ASP A 349 -6.40 4.98 13.91
N ILE A 350 -7.17 3.89 14.03
CA ILE A 350 -7.26 2.84 13.02
C ILE A 350 -8.70 2.41 12.77
N ARG A 351 -9.11 2.46 11.51
CA ARG A 351 -10.47 2.15 11.07
C ARG A 351 -10.49 0.81 10.35
N LEU A 352 -11.20 -0.15 10.94
CA LEU A 352 -11.21 -1.56 10.52
C LEU A 352 -12.62 -2.06 10.18
N ALA A 353 -13.56 -1.15 9.89
CA ALA A 353 -14.92 -1.54 9.56
C ALA A 353 -14.93 -2.44 8.31
N GLU A 354 -15.50 -3.64 8.45
CA GLU A 354 -15.58 -4.64 7.37
C GLU A 354 -14.22 -5.12 6.83
N THR A 355 -13.13 -4.89 7.57
CA THR A 355 -11.81 -5.44 7.23
C THR A 355 -11.78 -6.95 7.49
N THR A 356 -11.20 -7.71 6.58
CA THR A 356 -10.97 -9.16 6.73
C THR A 356 -9.48 -9.49 6.59
N TYR A 357 -9.09 -10.59 7.22
CA TYR A 357 -7.74 -11.15 7.18
C TYR A 357 -7.81 -12.65 7.46
N ASP A 358 -6.89 -13.42 6.88
CA ASP A 358 -6.88 -14.87 7.00
C ASP A 358 -6.19 -15.35 8.26
N ALA A 359 -5.07 -14.70 8.59
CA ALA A 359 -4.22 -15.01 9.73
C ALA A 359 -3.57 -13.76 10.32
N LEU A 360 -3.19 -13.85 11.59
CA LEU A 360 -2.36 -12.86 12.28
C LEU A 360 -1.00 -13.50 12.52
N ALA A 361 0.06 -12.90 11.98
CA ALA A 361 1.40 -13.48 12.06
C ALA A 361 2.02 -13.37 13.48
N SER A 362 1.64 -12.33 14.23
CA SER A 362 2.13 -12.07 15.58
C SER A 362 1.15 -12.65 16.61
N PRO A 363 1.49 -13.73 17.33
CA PRO A 363 0.61 -14.30 18.35
C PRO A 363 0.60 -13.38 19.59
N LEU A 364 -0.54 -12.74 19.84
CA LEU A 364 -0.78 -11.91 21.03
C LEU A 364 -1.96 -12.47 21.83
N ALA A 365 -2.01 -12.19 23.13
CA ALA A 365 -3.20 -12.48 23.93
C ALA A 365 -4.37 -11.60 23.45
N ALA A 366 -5.61 -12.10 23.52
CA ALA A 366 -6.77 -11.33 23.06
C ALA A 366 -6.92 -10.03 23.84
N ALA A 367 -6.56 -10.02 25.13
CA ALA A 367 -6.61 -8.83 25.96
C ALA A 367 -5.78 -7.66 25.37
N GLU A 368 -4.57 -7.94 24.90
CA GLU A 368 -3.66 -6.97 24.29
C GLU A 368 -4.19 -6.55 22.90
N ARG A 369 -4.68 -7.53 22.12
CA ARG A 369 -5.22 -7.28 20.78
C ARG A 369 -6.52 -6.48 20.79
N LEU A 370 -7.29 -6.51 21.88
CA LEU A 370 -8.50 -5.72 22.01
C LEU A 370 -8.24 -4.21 22.06
N ASP A 371 -7.04 -3.79 22.48
CA ASP A 371 -6.67 -2.37 22.47
C ASP A 371 -6.47 -1.86 21.04
N TRP A 372 -6.01 -2.71 20.12
CA TRP A 372 -5.97 -2.40 18.69
C TRP A 372 -7.36 -2.03 18.14
N LEU A 373 -8.39 -2.83 18.47
CA LEU A 373 -9.76 -2.59 18.01
C LEU A 373 -10.43 -1.36 18.63
N ARG A 374 -9.96 -0.91 19.81
CA ARG A 374 -10.53 0.25 20.53
C ARG A 374 -9.96 1.59 20.08
N ARG A 375 -8.89 1.59 19.28
CA ARG A 375 -8.24 2.80 18.78
C ARG A 375 -9.06 3.53 17.72
N GLY A 376 -9.94 2.82 17.01
CA GLY A 376 -10.78 3.42 15.98
C GLY A 376 -11.83 4.39 16.53
N THR A 377 -12.02 5.51 15.84
CA THR A 377 -13.04 6.52 16.18
C THR A 377 -14.47 6.17 15.73
N ASP A 378 -14.66 5.08 14.98
CA ASP A 378 -15.94 4.70 14.34
C ASP A 378 -17.03 4.21 15.33
N GLY A 379 -16.76 4.26 16.64
CA GLY A 379 -17.66 3.80 17.68
C GLY A 379 -17.75 2.26 17.77
N TYR A 380 -18.90 1.74 18.22
CA TYR A 380 -19.09 0.30 18.38
C TYR A 380 -19.45 -0.37 17.05
N LEU A 381 -18.53 -1.18 16.54
CA LEU A 381 -18.76 -2.06 15.38
C LEU A 381 -18.64 -3.54 15.80
N PRO A 382 -19.65 -4.39 15.52
CA PRO A 382 -19.60 -5.80 15.93
C PRO A 382 -18.68 -6.67 15.06
N GLN A 383 -18.47 -6.33 13.79
CA GLN A 383 -17.71 -7.15 12.82
C GLN A 383 -16.23 -7.31 13.19
N PRO A 384 -15.48 -6.27 13.60
CA PRO A 384 -14.05 -6.42 13.92
C PRO A 384 -13.79 -7.41 15.07
N TYR A 385 -14.71 -7.46 16.06
CA TYR A 385 -14.64 -8.45 17.14
C TYR A 385 -14.93 -9.88 16.66
N GLU A 386 -15.88 -10.06 15.74
CA GLU A 386 -16.17 -11.40 15.18
C GLU A 386 -15.00 -11.89 14.34
N GLN A 387 -14.41 -11.01 13.53
CA GLN A 387 -13.22 -11.31 12.73
C GLN A 387 -12.04 -11.73 13.61
N LEU A 388 -11.78 -10.99 14.69
CA LEU A 388 -10.71 -11.34 15.64
C LEU A 388 -10.99 -12.65 16.39
N SER A 389 -12.24 -12.87 16.83
CA SER A 389 -12.66 -14.15 17.44
C SER A 389 -12.46 -15.33 16.49
N ALA A 390 -12.84 -15.17 15.22
CA ALA A 390 -12.67 -16.20 14.19
C ALA A 390 -11.20 -16.54 13.97
N ALA A 391 -10.31 -15.53 13.92
CA ALA A 391 -8.88 -15.74 13.80
C ALA A 391 -8.30 -16.57 14.97
N TYR A 392 -8.66 -16.27 16.23
CA TYR A 392 -8.21 -17.06 17.37
C TYR A 392 -8.75 -18.50 17.37
N ARG A 393 -9.99 -18.73 16.90
CA ARG A 393 -10.52 -20.09 16.75
C ARG A 393 -9.74 -20.91 15.73
N ARG A 394 -9.35 -20.31 14.60
CA ARG A 394 -8.52 -20.99 13.58
C ARG A 394 -7.16 -21.40 14.14
N LEU A 395 -6.62 -20.65 15.10
CA LEU A 395 -5.39 -20.99 15.83
C LEU A 395 -5.60 -22.02 16.96
N GLY A 396 -6.83 -22.46 17.21
CA GLY A 396 -7.17 -23.37 18.32
C GLY A 396 -7.27 -22.70 19.69
N HIS A 397 -7.17 -21.37 19.77
CA HIS A 397 -7.22 -20.60 21.02
C HIS A 397 -8.67 -20.24 21.39
N GLU A 398 -9.47 -21.24 21.78
CA GLU A 398 -10.90 -21.07 22.09
C GLU A 398 -11.16 -20.10 23.25
N ASP A 399 -10.31 -20.07 24.28
CA ASP A 399 -10.48 -19.18 25.44
C ASP A 399 -10.20 -17.71 25.09
N GLU A 400 -9.26 -17.47 24.18
CA GLU A 400 -8.99 -16.13 23.64
C GLU A 400 -10.17 -15.65 22.79
N ALA A 401 -10.71 -16.51 21.92
CA ALA A 401 -11.90 -16.20 21.13
C ALA A 401 -13.12 -15.83 22.01
N ARG A 402 -13.34 -16.57 23.11
CA ARG A 402 -14.38 -16.24 24.10
C ARG A 402 -14.12 -14.89 24.78
N THR A 403 -12.85 -14.57 25.06
CA THR A 403 -12.45 -13.28 25.65
C THR A 403 -12.77 -12.11 24.72
N VAL A 404 -12.52 -12.26 23.42
CA VAL A 404 -12.91 -11.26 22.39
C VAL A 404 -14.43 -11.07 22.35
N LEU A 405 -15.21 -12.15 22.32
CA LEU A 405 -16.67 -12.06 22.27
C LEU A 405 -17.28 -11.50 23.55
N LEU A 406 -16.67 -11.76 24.71
CA LEU A 406 -17.04 -11.09 25.96
C LEU A 406 -16.78 -9.59 25.88
N ALA A 407 -15.62 -9.17 25.34
CA ALA A 407 -15.31 -7.76 25.13
C ALA A 407 -16.27 -7.08 24.15
N LYS A 408 -16.71 -7.78 23.08
CA LYS A 408 -17.78 -7.34 22.18
C LYS A 408 -19.06 -7.02 22.95
N GLN A 409 -19.55 -7.92 23.82
CA GLN A 409 -20.76 -7.66 24.61
C GLN A 409 -20.59 -6.51 25.61
N ARG A 410 -19.40 -6.35 26.20
CA ARG A 410 -19.09 -5.22 27.09
C ARG A 410 -19.11 -3.89 26.36
N HIS A 411 -18.53 -3.81 25.17
CA HIS A 411 -18.56 -2.60 24.35
C HIS A 411 -20.00 -2.30 23.90
N ARG A 412 -20.74 -3.31 23.44
CA ARG A 412 -22.18 -3.17 23.13
C ARG A 412 -22.97 -2.65 24.33
N ARG A 413 -22.70 -3.13 25.54
CA ARG A 413 -23.39 -2.68 26.75
C ARG A 413 -23.25 -1.16 26.93
N ALA A 414 -22.07 -0.60 26.64
CA ALA A 414 -21.85 0.85 26.79
C ALA A 414 -22.76 1.70 25.88
N THR A 415 -23.28 1.14 24.77
CA THR A 415 -24.19 1.83 23.85
C THR A 415 -25.67 1.66 24.18
N LEU A 416 -26.02 0.85 25.20
CA LEU A 416 -27.42 0.54 25.54
C LEU A 416 -28.02 1.48 26.61
N PRO A 417 -29.37 1.60 26.68
CA PRO A 417 -30.07 2.33 27.74
C PRO A 417 -29.72 1.87 29.16
N ALA A 418 -29.85 2.76 30.14
CA ALA A 418 -29.44 2.52 31.53
C ALA A 418 -30.00 1.23 32.17
N HIS A 419 -31.29 0.92 31.98
CA HIS A 419 -31.91 -0.28 32.56
C HIS A 419 -31.32 -1.58 31.97
N ILE A 420 -31.01 -1.59 30.67
CA ILE A 420 -30.37 -2.75 30.02
C ILE A 420 -28.91 -2.88 30.46
N ARG A 421 -28.22 -1.75 30.71
CA ARG A 421 -26.85 -1.77 31.25
C ARG A 421 -26.77 -2.45 32.61
N VAL A 422 -27.69 -2.15 33.52
CA VAL A 422 -27.76 -2.78 34.85
C VAL A 422 -27.89 -4.30 34.71
N TRP A 423 -28.82 -4.77 33.87
CA TRP A 423 -28.97 -6.19 33.59
C TRP A 423 -27.71 -6.81 32.97
N GLY A 424 -27.08 -6.10 32.04
CA GLY A 424 -25.81 -6.52 31.43
C GLY A 424 -24.66 -6.64 32.45
N HIS A 425 -24.60 -5.79 33.47
CA HIS A 425 -23.62 -5.91 34.55
C HIS A 425 -23.86 -7.16 35.41
N ILE A 426 -25.12 -7.49 35.70
CA ILE A 426 -25.48 -8.74 36.40
C ILE A 426 -25.06 -9.96 35.58
N GLN A 427 -25.32 -9.96 34.26
CA GLN A 427 -24.91 -11.05 33.36
C GLN A 427 -23.38 -11.21 33.25
N ASP A 428 -22.62 -10.12 33.25
CA ASP A 428 -21.16 -10.13 33.19
C ASP A 428 -20.56 -10.71 34.49
N ALA A 429 -21.10 -10.30 35.64
CA ALA A 429 -20.66 -10.73 36.97
C ALA A 429 -20.99 -12.20 37.26
N THR A 430 -22.18 -12.66 36.86
CA THR A 430 -22.63 -14.04 37.12
C THR A 430 -22.00 -15.04 36.16
N VAL A 431 -22.29 -14.93 34.86
CA VAL A 431 -21.92 -15.97 33.87
C VAL A 431 -21.10 -15.43 32.70
N GLY A 432 -20.71 -14.15 32.73
CA GLY A 432 -19.91 -13.53 31.68
C GLY A 432 -20.60 -13.59 30.32
N TYR A 433 -21.91 -13.30 30.27
CA TYR A 433 -22.74 -13.45 29.06
C TYR A 433 -22.78 -14.86 28.45
N GLY A 434 -22.46 -15.90 29.23
CA GLY A 434 -22.38 -17.28 28.75
C GLY A 434 -21.01 -17.69 28.23
N TYR A 435 -20.02 -16.78 28.23
CA TYR A 435 -18.65 -17.06 27.81
C TYR A 435 -17.74 -17.55 28.96
N ARG A 436 -18.19 -17.48 30.22
CA ARG A 436 -17.44 -17.95 31.41
C ARG A 436 -18.30 -18.82 32.34
N PRO A 437 -18.68 -20.05 31.94
CA PRO A 437 -19.61 -20.90 32.69
C PRO A 437 -19.08 -21.31 34.07
N LEU A 438 -17.77 -21.43 34.27
CA LEU A 438 -17.18 -21.79 35.57
C LEU A 438 -17.53 -20.81 36.70
N ARG A 439 -17.83 -19.54 36.38
CA ARG A 439 -18.29 -18.57 37.37
C ARG A 439 -19.66 -18.93 37.95
N ALA A 440 -20.54 -19.54 37.15
CA ALA A 440 -21.83 -20.00 37.64
C ALA A 440 -21.65 -21.08 38.71
N GLY A 441 -20.68 -21.99 38.53
CA GLY A 441 -20.31 -22.99 39.54
C GLY A 441 -19.77 -22.36 40.82
N LEU A 442 -18.93 -21.34 40.73
CA LEU A 442 -18.44 -20.60 41.91
C LEU A 442 -19.58 -19.90 42.66
N TRP A 443 -20.53 -19.29 41.94
CA TRP A 443 -21.72 -18.70 42.56
C TRP A 443 -22.60 -19.75 43.23
N LEU A 444 -22.80 -20.91 42.61
CA LEU A 444 -23.52 -22.03 43.21
C LEU A 444 -22.83 -22.50 44.50
N MET A 445 -21.50 -22.67 44.50
CA MET A 445 -20.73 -23.04 45.69
C MET A 445 -20.79 -21.98 46.79
N ALA A 446 -20.73 -20.69 46.43
CA ALA A 446 -20.83 -19.60 47.38
C ALA A 446 -22.23 -19.50 48.01
N LEU A 447 -23.29 -19.65 47.22
CA LEU A 447 -24.67 -19.69 47.69
C LEU A 447 -24.92 -20.92 48.56
N LEU A 448 -24.37 -22.08 48.18
CA LEU A 448 -24.44 -23.31 48.96
C LEU A 448 -23.76 -23.14 50.32
N ALA A 449 -22.55 -22.58 50.36
CA ALA A 449 -21.85 -22.32 51.60
C ALA A 449 -22.63 -21.32 52.49
N CYS A 450 -23.15 -20.24 51.90
CA CYS A 450 -23.94 -19.24 52.61
C CYS A 450 -25.21 -19.84 53.23
N GLY A 451 -25.99 -20.59 52.46
CA GLY A 451 -27.20 -21.27 52.95
C GLY A 451 -26.88 -22.33 54.00
N ALA A 452 -25.86 -23.16 53.76
CA ALA A 452 -25.46 -24.21 54.70
C ALA A 452 -25.01 -23.62 56.04
N ILE A 453 -24.23 -22.53 56.04
CA ILE A 453 -23.83 -21.82 57.27
C ILE A 453 -25.06 -21.25 57.96
N PHE A 454 -25.95 -20.56 57.22
CA PHE A 454 -27.13 -19.94 57.80
C PHE A 454 -28.06 -20.97 58.46
N PHE A 455 -28.38 -22.06 57.77
CA PHE A 455 -29.31 -23.08 58.26
C PHE A 455 -28.67 -24.05 59.27
N ALA A 456 -27.35 -24.17 59.32
CA ALA A 456 -26.66 -24.84 60.42
C ALA A 456 -26.83 -24.07 61.74
N VAL A 457 -26.83 -22.74 61.69
CA VAL A 457 -27.08 -21.88 62.86
C VAL A 457 -28.57 -21.74 63.15
N HIS A 458 -29.40 -21.62 62.12
CA HIS A 458 -30.85 -21.44 62.21
C HIS A 458 -31.57 -22.66 61.63
N CYS A 459 -31.52 -23.76 62.38
CA CYS A 459 -32.16 -25.01 61.98
C CYS A 459 -33.67 -24.79 61.76
N PRO A 460 -34.21 -25.06 60.56
CA PRO A 460 -35.63 -24.96 60.30
C PRO A 460 -36.42 -25.99 61.12
N ALA A 461 -37.65 -25.65 61.50
CA ALA A 461 -38.50 -26.58 62.23
C ALA A 461 -39.00 -27.71 61.31
N PRO A 462 -39.04 -28.96 61.80
CA PRO A 462 -39.65 -30.06 61.05
C PRO A 462 -41.15 -29.81 60.89
N LEU A 463 -41.69 -30.12 59.71
CA LEU A 463 -43.11 -30.00 59.41
C LEU A 463 -43.96 -31.07 60.12
N ASP A 464 -43.41 -32.29 60.25
CA ASP A 464 -43.99 -33.40 61.03
C ASP A 464 -42.87 -34.02 61.89
N ALA A 465 -42.89 -33.74 63.19
CA ALA A 465 -41.84 -34.11 64.13
C ALA A 465 -41.63 -35.63 64.27
N GLY A 466 -42.63 -36.45 63.90
CA GLY A 466 -42.55 -37.91 63.98
C GLY A 466 -41.96 -38.59 62.74
N LYS A 467 -41.78 -37.87 61.64
CA LYS A 467 -41.38 -38.43 60.33
C LYS A 467 -40.20 -37.71 59.66
N ALA A 468 -39.74 -36.59 60.21
CA ALA A 468 -38.65 -35.83 59.63
C ALA A 468 -37.30 -36.59 59.75
N PRO A 469 -36.52 -36.71 58.67
CA PRO A 469 -35.17 -37.26 58.73
C PRO A 469 -34.23 -36.35 59.55
N PRO A 470 -33.04 -36.82 59.97
CA PRO A 470 -32.03 -35.96 60.57
C PRO A 470 -31.71 -34.76 59.68
N PHE A 471 -31.75 -33.56 60.25
CA PHE A 471 -31.50 -32.34 59.49
C PHE A 471 -30.04 -32.25 59.03
N ASN A 472 -29.84 -31.95 57.75
CA ASN A 472 -28.53 -31.66 57.18
C ASN A 472 -28.57 -30.35 56.39
N ALA A 473 -27.92 -29.32 56.92
CA ALA A 473 -27.94 -27.97 56.34
C ALA A 473 -27.39 -27.90 54.90
N VAL A 474 -26.41 -28.73 54.56
CA VAL A 474 -25.83 -28.78 53.21
C VAL A 474 -26.83 -29.36 52.22
N PHE A 475 -27.41 -30.53 52.52
CA PHE A 475 -28.40 -31.16 51.64
C PHE A 475 -29.72 -30.39 51.58
N TYR A 476 -30.13 -29.75 52.68
CA TYR A 476 -31.26 -28.82 52.68
C TYR A 476 -31.02 -27.63 51.74
N THR A 477 -29.81 -27.05 51.77
CA THR A 477 -29.47 -25.93 50.87
C THR A 477 -29.31 -26.40 49.42
N LEU A 478 -28.83 -27.63 49.19
CA LEU A 478 -28.78 -28.24 47.85
C LEU A 478 -30.18 -28.46 47.27
N ASP A 479 -31.15 -28.92 48.07
CA ASP A 479 -32.56 -29.05 47.64
C ASP A 479 -33.11 -27.71 47.15
N LEU A 480 -32.78 -26.61 47.84
CA LEU A 480 -33.21 -25.27 47.45
C LEU A 480 -32.51 -24.79 46.17
N LEU A 481 -31.21 -25.06 45.98
CA LEU A 481 -30.42 -24.53 44.87
C LEU A 481 -30.48 -25.37 43.58
N VAL A 482 -30.71 -26.68 43.68
CA VAL A 482 -30.66 -27.61 42.55
C VAL A 482 -32.07 -28.09 42.22
N PRO A 483 -32.81 -27.39 41.35
CA PRO A 483 -34.25 -27.63 41.16
C PRO A 483 -34.62 -28.98 40.54
N ILE A 484 -33.63 -29.77 40.10
CA ILE A 484 -33.84 -31.04 39.39
C ILE A 484 -33.65 -32.24 40.33
N VAL A 485 -32.91 -32.08 41.42
CA VAL A 485 -32.54 -33.18 42.33
C VAL A 485 -33.04 -32.85 43.73
N THR A 486 -33.79 -33.77 44.34
CA THR A 486 -34.21 -33.66 45.73
C THR A 486 -33.57 -34.76 46.58
N PHE A 487 -33.02 -34.35 47.72
CA PHE A 487 -32.45 -35.14 48.79
C PHE A 487 -33.43 -35.31 49.96
N GLY A 488 -34.66 -34.80 49.84
CA GLY A 488 -35.76 -35.00 50.78
C GLY A 488 -35.72 -34.14 52.05
N GLN A 489 -34.82 -33.17 52.14
CA GLN A 489 -34.69 -32.26 53.29
C GLN A 489 -35.66 -31.08 53.15
N GLU A 490 -35.77 -30.44 51.98
CA GLU A 490 -36.69 -29.30 51.77
C GLU A 490 -38.14 -29.64 52.13
N ALA A 491 -38.61 -30.80 51.68
CA ALA A 491 -39.99 -31.25 51.92
C ALA A 491 -40.31 -31.55 53.39
N ALA A 492 -39.29 -31.77 54.23
CA ALA A 492 -39.46 -32.13 55.64
C ALA A 492 -39.33 -30.93 56.60
N PHE A 493 -38.77 -29.81 56.14
CA PHE A 493 -38.31 -28.72 56.99
C PHE A 493 -38.75 -27.35 56.47
N ALA A 494 -39.41 -26.54 57.31
CA ALA A 494 -39.94 -25.24 56.91
C ALA A 494 -39.29 -24.08 57.69
N PRO A 495 -38.46 -23.24 57.02
CA PRO A 495 -37.85 -22.09 57.65
C PRO A 495 -38.89 -20.97 57.82
N ARG A 496 -38.73 -20.16 58.86
CA ARG A 496 -39.63 -19.04 59.17
C ARG A 496 -38.85 -17.73 59.27
N GLY A 497 -39.56 -16.62 59.12
CA GLY A 497 -38.96 -15.29 59.21
C GLY A 497 -37.91 -15.06 58.14
N ILE A 498 -36.71 -14.62 58.53
CA ILE A 498 -35.61 -14.31 57.60
C ILE A 498 -35.17 -15.55 56.81
N GLY A 499 -35.22 -16.75 57.41
CA GLY A 499 -34.83 -17.99 56.73
C GLY A 499 -35.76 -18.35 55.56
N GLN A 500 -37.03 -17.96 55.61
CA GLN A 500 -37.98 -18.18 54.52
C GLN A 500 -37.64 -17.32 53.29
N TRP A 501 -37.30 -16.05 53.52
CA TRP A 501 -36.85 -15.16 52.44
C TRP A 501 -35.52 -15.61 51.84
N LEU A 502 -34.59 -16.10 52.66
CA LEU A 502 -33.36 -16.70 52.16
C LEU A 502 -33.64 -17.94 51.30
N ALA A 503 -34.54 -18.83 51.74
CA ALA A 503 -34.91 -20.01 50.98
C ALA A 503 -35.49 -19.64 49.60
N TYR A 504 -36.42 -18.67 49.53
CA TYR A 504 -36.94 -18.17 48.26
C TYR A 504 -35.86 -17.56 47.36
N GLY A 505 -34.93 -16.81 47.94
CA GLY A 505 -33.79 -16.26 47.21
C GLY A 505 -32.88 -17.34 46.62
N LEU A 506 -32.57 -18.39 47.40
CA LEU A 506 -31.77 -19.53 46.96
C LEU A 506 -32.48 -20.30 45.85
N THR A 507 -33.78 -20.57 45.98
CA THR A 507 -34.57 -21.26 44.94
C THR A 507 -34.61 -20.45 43.64
N ALA A 508 -34.87 -19.15 43.71
CA ALA A 508 -34.88 -18.30 42.52
C ALA A 508 -33.49 -18.24 41.86
N ALA A 509 -32.42 -18.08 42.65
CA ALA A 509 -31.05 -18.07 42.13
C ALA A 509 -30.65 -19.42 41.52
N GLY A 510 -31.09 -20.53 42.12
CA GLY A 510 -30.89 -21.89 41.62
C GLY A 510 -31.47 -22.08 40.22
N TRP A 511 -32.73 -21.67 39.99
CA TRP A 511 -33.35 -21.71 38.66
C TRP A 511 -32.63 -20.85 37.61
N VAL A 512 -32.19 -19.64 37.98
CA VAL A 512 -31.44 -18.75 37.07
C VAL A 512 -30.08 -19.34 36.72
N LEU A 513 -29.33 -19.86 37.69
CA LEU A 513 -28.02 -20.45 37.45
C LEU A 513 -28.13 -21.77 36.67
N ALA A 514 -29.10 -22.63 37.01
CA ALA A 514 -29.35 -23.89 36.31
C ALA A 514 -29.68 -23.68 34.84
N THR A 515 -30.59 -22.76 34.52
CA THR A 515 -30.92 -22.43 33.12
C THR A 515 -29.70 -21.90 32.35
N THR A 516 -28.84 -21.12 33.00
CA THR A 516 -27.63 -20.59 32.35
C THR A 516 -26.55 -21.66 32.13
N VAL A 517 -26.36 -22.58 33.09
CA VAL A 517 -25.45 -23.72 32.94
C VAL A 517 -25.93 -24.66 31.84
N THR A 518 -27.22 -25.00 31.81
CA THR A 518 -27.81 -25.84 30.74
C THR A 518 -27.65 -25.20 29.36
N ALA A 519 -27.87 -23.88 29.23
CA ALA A 519 -27.64 -23.16 27.98
C ALA A 519 -26.15 -23.15 27.58
N GLY A 520 -25.24 -23.03 28.55
CA GLY A 520 -23.80 -23.09 28.34
C GLY A 520 -23.32 -24.48 27.89
N ILE A 521 -23.80 -25.55 28.54
CA ILE A 521 -23.49 -26.93 28.20
C ILE A 521 -24.08 -27.29 26.84
N SER A 522 -25.33 -26.91 26.56
CA SER A 522 -25.96 -27.16 25.25
C SER A 522 -25.18 -26.52 24.10
N ARG A 523 -24.67 -25.29 24.27
CA ARG A 523 -23.77 -24.63 23.30
C ARG A 523 -22.40 -25.29 23.15
N ALA A 524 -21.90 -25.94 24.21
CA ALA A 524 -20.64 -26.66 24.15
C ALA A 524 -20.80 -28.00 23.42
N ILE A 525 -21.94 -28.68 23.62
CA ILE A 525 -22.25 -29.96 22.98
C ILE A 525 -22.61 -29.77 21.51
N SER A 526 -23.31 -28.70 21.13
CA SER A 526 -23.66 -28.42 19.72
C SER A 526 -22.46 -27.98 18.85
N ARG A 527 -21.23 -28.06 19.37
CA ARG A 527 -19.97 -27.69 18.70
C ARG A 527 -19.02 -28.88 18.51
N GLN A 528 -19.44 -30.08 18.92
CA GLN A 528 -18.88 -31.36 18.48
C GLN A 528 -19.78 -31.92 17.38
#